data_AF-A0A372H0L2-F1
#
_entry.id   AF-A0A372H0L2-F1
#
_cell.length_a   1.000
_cell.length_b   1.000
_cell.length_c   1.000
_cell.angle_alpha   90.00
_cell.angle_beta   90.00
_cell.angle_gamma   90.00
#
_symmetry.space_group_name_H-M   'P 1'
#
loop_
_entity.id
_entity.type
_entity.pdbx_description
1 polymer ?
#
loop_
_entity_poly.entity_id
_entity_poly.type
_entity_poly.pdbx_seq_one_letter_code
_entity_poly.pdbx_strand_id
1 'polypeptide(L)' 'MLHKLHPLLLQLPIGTRNPDDNSPIDLTSTFDIVVYIILPILMIIFYILWRKKNKKD' A
#
# COMPACT_ATOMS: atom_id res chain seq x y z
N MET A 1 -34.95 6.45 3.73
CA MET A 1 -33.89 7.25 3.08
C MET A 1 -32.50 7.03 3.66
N LEU A 2 -32.34 6.74 4.96
CA LEU A 2 -31.02 6.47 5.58
C LEU A 2 -30.22 5.33 4.94
N HIS A 3 -30.90 4.27 4.47
CA HIS A 3 -30.25 3.11 3.84
C HIS A 3 -29.56 3.42 2.50
N LYS A 4 -29.87 4.57 1.86
CA LYS A 4 -29.23 4.97 0.59
C LYS A 4 -27.92 5.74 0.77
N LEU A 5 -27.57 6.14 1.99
CA LEU A 5 -26.34 6.89 2.29
C LEU A 5 -25.17 5.98 2.70
N HIS A 6 -25.45 4.78 3.23
CA HIS A 6 -24.45 3.76 3.54
C HIS A 6 -23.46 3.41 2.41
N PRO A 7 -23.85 3.29 1.12
CA PRO A 7 -22.91 2.91 0.07
C PRO A 7 -21.86 4.00 -0.23
N LEU A 8 -22.07 5.26 0.13
CA LEU A 8 -21.07 6.33 -0.03
C LEU A 8 -19.90 6.15 0.94
N LEU A 9 -20.15 5.68 2.17
CA LEU A 9 -19.11 5.45 3.18
C LEU A 9 -18.25 4.21 2.89
N LEU A 10 -18.73 3.29 2.05
CA LEU A 10 -18.00 2.09 1.62
C LEU A 10 -16.99 2.37 0.49
N GLN A 11 -17.02 3.57 -0.11
CA GLN A 11 -16.12 3.89 -1.24
C GLN A 11 -14.68 4.17 -0.78
N LEU A 12 -14.48 4.59 0.47
CA LEU A 12 -13.16 4.93 1.00
C LEU A 12 -12.65 3.77 1.88
N PRO A 13 -11.52 3.13 1.50
CA PRO A 13 -10.92 2.09 2.32
C PRO A 13 -10.50 2.65 3.69
N ILE A 14 -11.14 2.13 4.74
CA ILE A 14 -10.89 2.53 6.13
C ILE A 14 -9.48 2.07 6.53
N GLY A 15 -8.71 2.97 7.16
CA GLY A 15 -7.37 2.65 7.68
C GLY A 15 -6.26 2.76 6.63
N THR A 16 -6.54 3.33 5.47
CA THR A 16 -5.54 3.69 4.47
C THR A 16 -5.60 5.18 4.17
N ARG A 17 -4.56 5.68 3.50
CA ARG A 17 -4.44 7.10 3.17
C ARG A 17 -5.50 7.51 2.15
N ASN A 18 -6.35 8.46 2.50
CA ASN A 18 -7.33 9.08 1.62
C ASN A 18 -6.68 10.17 0.75
N PRO A 19 -7.29 10.53 -0.40
CA PRO A 19 -6.76 11.59 -1.26
C PRO A 19 -6.60 12.95 -0.58
N ASP A 20 -7.44 13.23 0.43
CA ASP A 20 -7.41 14.46 1.21
C ASP A 20 -6.35 14.42 2.33
N ASP A 21 -5.69 13.28 2.55
CA ASP A 21 -4.69 13.11 3.61
C ASP A 21 -3.32 13.66 3.18
N ASN A 22 -2.97 14.78 3.76
CA ASN A 22 -1.74 15.54 3.53
C ASN A 22 -0.76 15.50 4.72
N SER A 23 -0.99 14.63 5.70
CA SER A 23 -0.04 14.35 6.78
C SER A 23 1.26 13.71 6.24
N PRO A 24 2.43 13.96 6.87
CA PRO A 24 3.66 13.26 6.51
C PRO A 24 3.52 11.75 6.77
N ILE A 25 4.36 10.95 6.12
CA ILE A 25 4.46 9.51 6.40
C ILE A 25 4.88 9.33 7.87
N ASP A 26 4.16 8.49 8.59
CA ASP A 26 4.44 8.20 10.00
C ASP A 26 5.38 6.99 10.12
N LEU A 27 6.65 7.25 10.41
CA LEU A 27 7.66 6.21 10.57
C LEU A 27 7.52 5.42 11.89
N THR A 28 6.49 5.68 12.70
CA THR A 28 6.12 4.87 13.87
C THR A 28 4.96 3.92 13.57
N SER A 29 4.18 4.19 12.52
CA SER A 29 3.09 3.33 12.04
C SER A 29 3.66 2.11 11.33
N THR A 30 3.27 0.91 11.80
CA THR A 30 3.66 -0.34 11.15
C THR A 30 3.18 -0.41 9.70
N PHE A 31 1.99 0.13 9.41
CA PHE A 31 1.42 0.15 8.05
C PHE A 31 2.29 1.00 7.12
N ASP A 32 2.65 2.21 7.54
CA ASP A 32 3.44 3.16 6.74
C ASP A 32 4.83 2.60 6.43
N ILE A 33 5.49 1.99 7.42
CA ILE A 33 6.79 1.35 7.23
C ILE A 33 6.68 0.19 6.23
N VAL A 34 5.66 -0.66 6.35
CA VAL A 34 5.50 -1.81 5.47
C VAL A 34 5.24 -1.38 4.03
N VAL A 35 4.27 -0.48 3.82
CA VAL A 35 3.82 -0.08 2.48
C VAL A 35 4.83 0.83 1.79
N TYR A 36 5.39 1.81 2.49
CA TYR A 36 6.23 2.83 1.87
C TYR A 36 7.73 2.51 1.92
N ILE A 37 8.18 1.54 2.74
CA ILE A 37 9.61 1.18 2.84
C ILE A 37 9.82 -0.29 2.46
N ILE A 38 9.18 -1.22 3.17
CA ILE A 38 9.47 -2.66 3.01
C ILE A 38 9.02 -3.17 1.64
N LEU A 39 7.81 -2.81 1.19
CA LEU A 39 7.25 -3.29 -0.07
C LEU A 39 8.09 -2.87 -1.30
N PRO A 40 8.52 -1.60 -1.46
CA PRO A 40 9.44 -1.21 -2.54
C PRO A 40 10.77 -1.98 -2.53
N ILE A 41 11.35 -2.20 -1.35
CA ILE A 41 12.61 -2.96 -1.20
C ILE A 41 12.38 -4.41 -1.66
N LEU A 42 11.29 -5.05 -1.22
CA LEU A 42 10.94 -6.40 -1.63
C LEU A 42 10.70 -6.49 -3.14
N MET A 43 10.05 -5.50 -3.77
CA MET A 43 9.88 -5.46 -5.22
C MET A 43 11.22 -5.49 -5.95
N ILE A 44 12.21 -4.73 -5.48
CA ILE A 44 13.56 -4.72 -6.08
C ILE A 44 14.25 -6.08 -5.89
N ILE A 45 14.19 -6.64 -4.68
CA ILE A 45 14.79 -7.95 -4.38
C ILE A 45 14.17 -9.04 -5.26
N PHE A 46 12.84 -9.10 -5.33
CA PHE A 46 12.14 -10.08 -6.14
C PHE A 46 12.41 -9.90 -7.63
N TYR A 47 12.49 -8.65 -8.11
CA TYR A 47 12.89 -8.39 -9.50
C TYR A 47 14.29 -8.95 -9.80
N ILE A 48 15.27 -8.72 -8.92
CA ILE A 48 16.64 -9.23 -9.08
C ILE A 48 16.66 -10.76 -9.05
N LEU A 49 15.95 -11.39 -8.09
CA LEU A 49 15.87 -12.85 -7.98
C LEU A 49 15.21 -13.47 -9.22
N TRP A 50 14.10 -12.90 -9.68
CA TRP A 50 13.41 -13.32 -10.91
C TRP A 50 14.33 -13.19 -12.13
N ARG A 51 15.02 -12.06 -12.27
CA ARG A 51 15.96 -11.82 -13.38
C ARG A 51 17.14 -12.79 -13.38
N LYS A 52 17.65 -13.18 -12.20
CA LYS A 52 18.73 -14.16 -12.08
C LYS A 52 18.26 -15.58 -12.42
N LYS A 53 17.02 -15.93 -12.09
CA LYS A 53 16.43 -17.24 -12.42
C LYS A 53 16.33 -17.43 -13.95
N ASN A 54 15.83 -16.41 -14.65
CA ASN A 54 15.58 -16.49 -16.10
C ASN A 54 16.83 -16.39 -16.98
N LYS A 55 18.03 -16.35 -16.40
CA LYS A 55 19.32 -16.37 -17.12
C LYS A 55 20.02 -17.74 -17.01
N LYS A 56 19.41 -18.70 -16.32
CA LYS A 56 19.94 -20.06 -16.12
C LYS A 56 19.29 -21.10 -17.02
N ASP A 57 18.36 -20.68 -17.88
CA ASP A 57 17.91 -21.39 -19.08
C ASP A 57 18.57 -20.73 -20.31
#